data_AF-D9UIM3-F1
#
_entry.id   AF-D9UIM3-F1
#
_cell.length_a   1.000
_cell.length_b   1.000
_cell.length_c   1.000
_cell.angle_alpha   90.00
_cell.angle_beta   90.00
_cell.angle_gamma   90.00
#
_symmetry.space_group_name_H-M   'P 1'
#
loop_
_entity.id
_entity.type
_entity.pdbx_description
1 polymer ?
#
loop_
_entity_poly.entity_id
_entity_poly.type
_entity_poly.pdbx_seq_one_letter_code
_entity_poly.pdbx_strand_id
1 'polypeptide(L)'
;MADFVAYMRTKRGMAEALPAILATREGLRPRSREALGEAVATLLCHGAATGALRSDVTAREVLMALGGITMISGHEEDPALAARLVGLLVDGLVTARGAGTGGARGSE
;
A
#
# COMPACT_ATOMS: atom_id res chain seq x y z
N MET A 1 2.35 -2.37 9.26
CA MET A 1 2.09 -3.32 8.15
C MET A 1 1.18 -4.47 8.55
N ALA A 2 1.37 -5.04 9.75
CA ALA A 2 0.45 -6.03 10.31
C ALA A 2 -1.01 -5.57 10.35
N ASP A 3 -1.29 -4.32 10.72
CA ASP A 3 -2.67 -3.79 10.79
C ASP A 3 -3.36 -3.71 9.43
N PHE A 4 -2.63 -3.32 8.38
CA PHE A 4 -3.17 -3.33 7.01
C PHE A 4 -3.50 -4.75 6.55
N VAL A 5 -2.63 -5.72 6.84
CA VAL A 5 -2.85 -7.13 6.52
C VAL A 5 -4.04 -7.69 7.31
N ALA A 6 -4.17 -7.34 8.59
CA ALA A 6 -5.31 -7.71 9.42
C ALA A 6 -6.62 -7.14 8.86
N TYR A 7 -6.65 -5.85 8.52
CA TYR A 7 -7.79 -5.20 7.86
C TYR A 7 -8.19 -5.94 6.57
N MET A 8 -7.23 -6.29 5.72
CA MET A 8 -7.49 -6.97 4.46
C MET A 8 -7.99 -8.41 4.65
N ARG A 9 -7.48 -9.13 5.66
CA ARG A 9 -8.00 -10.45 6.05
C ARG A 9 -9.44 -10.37 6.51
N THR A 10 -9.78 -9.42 7.38
CA THR A 10 -11.16 -9.20 7.82
C THR A 10 -12.07 -8.90 6.64
N LYS A 11 -11.66 -7.97 5.76
CA LYS A 11 -12.42 -7.64 4.55
C LYS A 11 -12.66 -8.86 3.65
N ARG A 12 -11.66 -9.75 3.50
CA ARG A 12 -11.79 -11.00 2.76
C ARG A 12 -12.68 -12.02 3.45
N GLY A 13 -12.57 -12.19 4.77
CA GLY A 13 -13.44 -13.08 5.54
C GLY A 13 -14.91 -12.67 5.45
N MET A 14 -15.17 -11.39 5.18
CA MET A 14 -16.51 -10.87 4.92
C MET A 14 -16.93 -10.96 3.44
N ALA A 15 -16.17 -11.58 2.54
CA ALA A 15 -16.44 -11.54 1.09
C ALA A 15 -17.83 -12.08 0.70
N GLU A 16 -18.43 -12.96 1.50
CA GLU A 16 -19.80 -13.47 1.28
C GLU A 16 -20.90 -12.53 1.81
N ALA A 17 -20.67 -11.87 2.95
CA ALA A 17 -21.66 -11.00 3.60
C ALA A 17 -21.58 -9.53 3.15
N LEU A 18 -20.37 -9.06 2.86
CA LEU A 18 -20.07 -7.68 2.52
C LEU A 18 -20.76 -7.22 1.21
N PRO A 19 -20.86 -8.02 0.13
CA PRO A 19 -21.59 -7.63 -1.07
C PRO A 19 -23.06 -7.32 -0.81
N ALA A 20 -23.73 -8.09 0.05
CA ALA A 20 -25.12 -7.88 0.44
C ALA A 20 -25.29 -6.60 1.27
N ILE A 21 -24.41 -6.35 2.24
CA ILE A 21 -24.38 -5.11 3.04
C ILE A 21 -24.12 -3.89 2.16
N LEU A 22 -23.21 -4.02 1.20
CA LEU A 22 -22.87 -2.94 0.26
C LEU A 22 -23.91 -2.78 -0.86
N ALA A 23 -24.85 -3.70 -1.02
CA ALA A 23 -25.97 -3.58 -1.95
C ALA A 23 -27.13 -2.80 -1.31
N THR A 24 -27.30 -2.88 0.01
CA THR A 24 -28.32 -2.14 0.76
C THR A 24 -27.89 -0.72 1.15
N ARG A 25 -26.62 -0.36 0.89
CA ARG A 25 -26.03 0.94 1.21
C ARG A 25 -25.42 1.56 -0.04
N GLU A 26 -26.25 2.28 -0.79
CA GLU A 26 -25.85 2.98 -2.00
C GLU A 26 -24.70 3.96 -1.70
N GLY A 27 -23.71 4.03 -2.61
CA GLY A 27 -22.59 4.96 -2.49
C GLY A 27 -21.47 4.60 -1.48
N LEU A 28 -21.64 3.60 -0.59
CA LEU A 28 -20.58 3.25 0.37
C LEU A 28 -19.29 2.75 -0.29
N ARG A 29 -19.41 1.92 -1.34
CA ARG A 29 -18.26 1.40 -2.09
C ARG A 29 -17.43 2.51 -2.73
N PRO A 30 -17.99 3.40 -3.58
CA PRO A 30 -17.23 4.48 -4.19
C PRO A 30 -16.68 5.44 -3.15
N ARG A 31 -17.47 5.85 -2.15
CA ARG A 31 -17.02 6.77 -1.08
C ARG A 31 -15.83 6.22 -0.28
N SER A 32 -15.84 4.92 0.05
CA SER A 32 -14.71 4.29 0.73
C SER A 32 -13.46 4.26 -0.14
N ARG A 33 -13.60 4.09 -1.47
CA ARG A 33 -12.46 4.09 -2.40
C ARG A 33 -11.91 5.50 -2.61
N GLU A 34 -12.78 6.50 -2.68
CA GLU A 34 -12.38 7.91 -2.75
C GLU A 34 -11.60 8.33 -1.51
N ALA A 35 -12.13 8.06 -0.30
CA ALA A 35 -11.45 8.38 0.95
C ALA A 35 -10.07 7.71 1.07
N LEU A 36 -9.95 6.44 0.65
CA LEU A 36 -8.65 5.76 0.59
C LEU A 36 -7.73 6.39 -0.47
N GLY A 37 -8.27 6.79 -1.61
CA GLY A 37 -7.53 7.49 -2.67
C GLY A 37 -6.94 8.81 -2.20
N GLU A 38 -7.75 9.64 -1.55
CA GLU A 38 -7.34 10.92 -0.98
C GLU A 38 -6.27 10.76 0.10
N ALA A 39 -6.46 9.79 1.01
CA ALA A 39 -5.48 9.51 2.06
C ALA A 39 -4.12 9.09 1.47
N VAL A 40 -4.11 8.19 0.49
CA VAL A 40 -2.87 7.76 -0.18
C VAL A 40 -2.24 8.90 -0.96
N ALA A 41 -3.04 9.71 -1.68
CA ALA A 41 -2.54 10.88 -2.40
C ALA A 41 -1.87 11.89 -1.47
N THR A 42 -2.45 12.13 -0.30
CA THR A 42 -1.89 13.00 0.74
C THR A 42 -0.52 12.49 1.20
N LEU A 43 -0.41 11.20 1.52
CA LEU A 43 0.85 10.58 1.94
C LEU A 43 1.93 10.66 0.85
N LEU A 44 1.57 10.33 -0.40
CA LEU A 44 2.49 10.40 -1.54
C LEU A 44 2.96 11.82 -1.80
N CYS A 45 2.06 12.81 -1.76
CA CYS A 45 2.40 14.22 -1.96
C CYS A 45 3.39 14.72 -0.91
N HIS A 46 3.12 14.47 0.37
CA HIS A 46 4.05 14.85 1.44
C HIS A 46 5.39 14.09 1.38
N GLY A 47 5.36 12.79 1.08
CA GLY A 47 6.58 12.00 0.95
C GLY A 47 7.45 12.43 -0.25
N ALA A 48 6.83 12.76 -1.39
CA ALA A 48 7.53 13.27 -2.55
C ALA A 48 8.11 14.67 -2.28
N ALA A 49 7.36 15.54 -1.61
CA ALA A 49 7.82 16.89 -1.23
C ALA A 49 9.04 16.87 -0.29
N THR A 50 9.13 15.85 0.57
CA THR A 50 10.28 15.64 1.47
C THR A 50 11.40 14.81 0.85
N GLY A 51 11.22 14.35 -0.39
CA GLY A 51 12.17 13.46 -1.08
C GLY A 51 12.30 12.09 -0.43
N ALA A 52 11.36 11.69 0.42
CA ALA A 52 11.32 10.38 1.08
C ALA A 52 10.64 9.30 0.23
N LEU A 53 9.77 9.73 -0.69
CA LEU A 53 9.08 8.85 -1.64
C LEU A 53 9.32 9.32 -3.09
N ARG A 54 9.27 8.37 -4.02
CA ARG A 54 9.30 8.65 -5.46
C ARG A 54 8.05 9.44 -5.89
N SER A 55 8.19 10.33 -6.87
CA SER A 55 7.14 11.26 -7.32
C SER A 55 6.40 10.81 -8.58
N ASP A 56 6.82 9.71 -9.21
CA ASP A 56 6.32 9.19 -10.48
C ASP A 56 5.28 8.07 -10.31
N VAL A 57 4.53 8.09 -9.19
CA VAL A 57 3.48 7.11 -8.87
C VAL A 57 2.20 7.79 -8.44
N THR A 58 1.06 7.23 -8.84
CA THR A 58 -0.26 7.73 -8.48
C THR A 58 -0.87 6.94 -7.33
N ALA A 59 -1.75 7.59 -6.56
CA ALA A 59 -2.52 6.91 -5.50
C ALA A 59 -3.35 5.73 -6.03
N ARG A 60 -3.85 5.83 -7.26
CA ARG A 60 -4.60 4.76 -7.92
C ARG A 60 -3.73 3.54 -8.19
N GLU A 61 -2.50 3.71 -8.67
CA GLU A 61 -1.57 2.60 -8.91
C GLU A 61 -1.20 1.89 -7.60
N VAL A 62 -0.93 2.65 -6.54
CA VAL A 62 -0.65 2.07 -5.21
C VAL A 62 -1.84 1.28 -4.68
N LEU A 63 -3.06 1.82 -4.76
CA LEU A 63 -4.27 1.12 -4.32
C LEU A 63 -4.55 -0.14 -5.16
N MET A 64 -4.31 -0.09 -6.48
CA MET A 64 -4.43 -1.25 -7.35
C MET A 64 -3.42 -2.34 -6.99
N ALA A 65 -2.16 -1.97 -6.74
CA ALA A 65 -1.12 -2.90 -6.30
C ALA A 65 -1.47 -3.57 -4.97
N LEU A 66 -1.90 -2.80 -3.98
CA LEU A 66 -2.37 -3.32 -2.69
C LEU A 66 -3.56 -4.27 -2.85
N GLY A 67 -4.52 -3.91 -3.70
CA GLY A 67 -5.66 -4.77 -4.04
C GLY A 67 -5.20 -6.10 -4.66
N GLY A 68 -4.34 -6.04 -5.68
CA GLY A 68 -3.78 -7.22 -6.35
C GLY A 68 -3.02 -8.14 -5.40
N ILE A 69 -2.09 -7.59 -4.59
CA ILE A 69 -1.34 -8.33 -3.57
C ILE A 69 -2.29 -9.11 -2.68
N THR A 70 -3.31 -8.42 -2.15
CA THR A 70 -4.23 -9.07 -1.25
C THR A 70 -4.95 -10.19 -1.98
N MET A 71 -5.50 -9.98 -3.18
CA MET A 71 -6.24 -11.01 -3.93
C MET A 71 -5.40 -12.26 -4.15
N ILE A 72 -4.17 -12.11 -4.64
CA ILE A 72 -3.29 -13.24 -4.97
C ILE A 72 -2.81 -13.95 -3.69
N SER A 73 -2.37 -13.20 -2.68
CA SER A 73 -1.85 -13.78 -1.43
C SER A 73 -2.91 -14.50 -0.60
N GLY A 74 -4.20 -14.39 -0.95
CA GLY A 74 -5.29 -15.12 -0.30
C GLY A 74 -5.37 -16.58 -0.69
N HIS A 75 -4.72 -16.97 -1.79
CA HIS A 75 -4.71 -18.34 -2.31
C HIS A 75 -3.47 -19.13 -1.89
N GLU A 76 -2.57 -18.51 -1.14
CA GLU A 76 -1.28 -19.07 -0.75
C GLU A 76 -1.32 -19.58 0.69
N GLU A 77 -0.62 -20.69 0.96
CA GLU A 77 -0.57 -21.29 2.31
C GLU A 77 0.22 -20.44 3.29
N ASP A 78 1.12 -19.57 2.81
CA ASP A 78 1.97 -18.74 3.64
C ASP A 78 1.22 -17.48 4.16
N PRO A 79 0.87 -17.42 5.46
CA PRO A 79 0.15 -16.30 6.03
C PRO A 79 0.94 -14.98 6.01
N ALA A 80 2.27 -15.04 5.92
CA ALA A 80 3.15 -13.87 5.96
C ALA A 80 3.46 -13.29 4.56
N LEU A 81 3.12 -14.01 3.48
CA LEU A 81 3.39 -13.56 2.11
C LEU A 81 2.80 -12.18 1.81
N ALA A 82 1.55 -11.95 2.22
CA ALA A 82 0.88 -10.66 2.06
C ALA A 82 1.70 -9.52 2.68
N ALA A 83 2.20 -9.71 3.91
CA ALA A 83 2.97 -8.70 4.61
C ALA A 83 4.31 -8.41 3.91
N ARG A 84 4.99 -9.45 3.41
CA ARG A 84 6.24 -9.29 2.66
C ARG A 84 6.04 -8.58 1.32
N LEU A 85 4.98 -8.93 0.57
CA LEU A 85 4.66 -8.28 -0.70
C LEU A 85 4.29 -6.80 -0.51
N VAL A 86 3.55 -6.46 0.55
CA VAL A 86 3.29 -5.05 0.85
C VAL A 86 4.57 -4.34 1.31
N GLY A 87 5.44 -5.01 2.06
CA GLY A 87 6.79 -4.50 2.37
C GLY A 87 7.57 -4.16 1.11
N LEU A 88 7.63 -5.08 0.14
CA LEU A 88 8.31 -4.87 -1.14
C LEU A 88 7.72 -3.70 -1.93
N LEU A 89 6.38 -3.55 -1.93
CA LEU A 89 5.72 -2.40 -2.54
C LEU A 89 6.16 -1.09 -1.87
N VAL A 90 6.17 -1.04 -0.54
CA VAL A 90 6.59 0.17 0.21
C VAL A 90 8.06 0.48 -0.03
N ASP A 91 8.94 -0.52 -0.01
CA ASP A 91 10.36 -0.34 -0.29
C ASP A 91 10.58 0.21 -1.72
N GLY A 92 9.78 -0.22 -2.69
CA GLY A 92 9.79 0.32 -4.06
C GLY A 92 9.24 1.74 -4.22
N LEU A 93 8.58 2.28 -3.19
CA LEU A 93 8.11 3.67 -3.14
C LEU A 93 9.14 4.60 -2.47
N VAL A 94 9.99 4.06 -1.59
CA VAL A 94 11.00 4.84 -0.87
C VAL A 94 12.18 5.14 -1.80
N THR A 95 12.50 6.41 -1.96
CA THR A 95 13.77 6.85 -2.55
C THR A 95 14.88 6.40 -1.61
N ALA A 96 15.81 5.57 -2.09
CA ALA A 96 16.83 4.93 -1.27
C ALA A 96 17.40 5.90 -0.23
N ARG A 97 17.35 5.51 1.07
CA ARG A 97 17.97 6.25 2.18
C ARG A 97 19.34 6.69 1.69
N GLY A 98 19.54 8.02 1.62
CA GLY A 98 20.61 8.65 0.86
C GLY A 98 21.87 7.81 0.85
N ALA A 99 22.36 7.50 -0.36
CA ALA A 99 23.69 6.96 -0.55
C ALA A 99 24.63 7.73 0.38
N GLY A 100 25.02 7.09 1.47
CA GLY A 100 25.90 7.68 2.45
C GLY A 100 27.10 8.18 1.67
N THR A 101 27.41 9.45 1.87
CA THR A 101 28.69 10.05 1.50
C THR A 101 29.79 9.26 2.21
N GLY A 102 30.14 8.12 1.63
CA GLY A 102 31.18 7.22 2.07
C GLY A 102 32.50 7.81 1.62
N GLY A 103 33.04 8.69 2.47
CA GLY A 103 34.46 8.89 2.69
C GLY A 103 35.35 9.02 1.47
N ALA A 104 35.65 10.26 1.12
CA ALA A 104 37.01 10.60 0.72
C ALA A 104 38.00 10.08 1.78
N ARG A 105 38.56 8.88 1.56
CA ARG A 105 39.92 8.54 2.00
C ARG A 105 40.74 8.69 0.73
N GLY A 106 41.55 9.72 0.60
CA GLY A 106 42.74 9.91 1.40
C GLY A 106 43.88 9.80 0.42
N SER A 107 44.17 10.93 -0.23
CA SER A 107 45.42 11.16 -0.94
C SER A 107 46.50 11.41 0.10
N GLU A 108 47.36 10.42 0.32
CA GLU A 108 48.80 10.58 0.64
C GLU A 108 49.51 9.23 0.51
#